data_AF-A0A3N5LZK2-F1
#
_entry.id   AF-A0A3N5LZK2-F1
#
_cell.length_a   1.000
_cell.length_b   1.000
_cell.length_c   1.000
_cell.angle_alpha   90.00
_cell.angle_beta   90.00
_cell.angle_gamma   90.00
#
_symmetry.space_group_name_H-M   'P 1'
#
loop_
_entity.id
_entity.type
_entity.pdbx_description
1 polymer ?
#
loop_
_entity_poly.entity_id
_entity_poly.type
_entity_poly.pdbx_seq_one_letter_code
_entity_poly.pdbx_strand_id
1 'polypeptide(L)'
;MKSAIKLSLIFVFMLILAMPGTALAADENAPFVRGLNDEFVTGNYTLQSGDTVEGNLWVMGGNATLENGSRVTGNITLMGGNLEIDGEVDGNIIATGGNVELLDDADVRGDISLVGGSIDRDEGAQVGGDITTEPRGPLQFVVPPGVHTPNFSVIVNPWLRVAGFFLRSFLMAALAILVVMFWPRQTGRVAKTVVSTPVVAGGLGLLTIAVAPAVMLALAITIILIPVSLVIGFVLLIMVIFGWIA
;
A
#
# COMPACT_ATOMS: atom_id res chain seq x y z
N MET A 1 -25.09 -37.69 -1.67
CA MET A 1 -24.39 -37.13 -2.85
C MET A 1 -24.64 -35.62 -3.05
N LYS A 2 -25.89 -35.12 -3.03
CA LYS A 2 -26.17 -33.67 -3.17
C LYS A 2 -25.50 -32.77 -2.11
N SER A 3 -25.36 -33.25 -0.87
CA SER A 3 -24.73 -32.50 0.22
C SER A 3 -23.20 -32.40 0.09
N ALA A 4 -22.55 -33.43 -0.50
CA ALA A 4 -21.10 -33.45 -0.70
C ALA A 4 -20.66 -32.51 -1.82
N ILE A 5 -21.44 -32.42 -2.90
CA ILE A 5 -21.21 -31.47 -4.00
C ILE A 5 -21.37 -30.02 -3.51
N LYS A 6 -22.35 -29.76 -2.65
CA LYS A 6 -22.57 -28.43 -2.03
C LYS A 6 -21.43 -28.04 -1.10
N LEU A 7 -20.92 -28.98 -0.31
CA LEU A 7 -19.77 -28.75 0.58
C LEU A 7 -18.49 -28.46 -0.23
N SER A 8 -18.28 -29.20 -1.32
CA SER A 8 -17.16 -28.99 -2.24
C SER A 8 -17.22 -27.63 -2.93
N LEU A 9 -18.41 -27.15 -3.28
CA LEU A 9 -18.59 -25.85 -3.93
C LEU A 9 -18.30 -24.68 -3.00
N ILE A 10 -18.73 -24.77 -1.73
CA ILE A 10 -18.39 -23.79 -0.69
C ILE A 10 -16.88 -23.79 -0.45
N PHE A 11 -16.25 -24.96 -0.39
CA PHE A 11 -14.81 -25.10 -0.14
C PHE A 11 -13.96 -24.51 -1.28
N VAL A 12 -14.31 -24.80 -2.54
CA VAL A 12 -13.61 -24.23 -3.71
C VAL A 12 -13.76 -22.70 -3.75
N PHE A 13 -14.95 -22.18 -3.45
CA PHE A 13 -15.20 -20.74 -3.43
C PHE A 13 -14.44 -20.04 -2.29
N MET A 14 -14.32 -20.71 -1.15
CA MET A 14 -13.54 -20.27 0.01
C MET A 14 -12.04 -20.24 -0.30
N LEU A 15 -11.53 -21.21 -1.05
CA LEU A 15 -10.12 -21.27 -1.48
C LEU A 15 -9.75 -20.09 -2.39
N ILE A 16 -10.68 -19.66 -3.25
CA ILE A 16 -10.51 -18.51 -4.14
C ILE A 16 -10.51 -17.19 -3.33
N LEU A 17 -11.31 -17.09 -2.26
CA LEU A 17 -11.36 -15.91 -1.38
C LEU A 17 -10.19 -15.82 -0.38
N ALA A 18 -9.61 -16.97 -0.01
CA ALA A 18 -8.48 -17.08 0.89
C ALA A 18 -7.13 -16.81 0.21
N MET A 19 -7.10 -16.68 -1.12
CA MET A 19 -5.94 -16.11 -1.78
C MET A 19 -5.76 -14.68 -1.24
N PRO A 20 -4.61 -14.37 -0.62
CA PRO A 20 -4.33 -13.02 -0.18
C PRO A 20 -4.40 -12.13 -1.41
N GLY A 21 -5.42 -11.28 -1.48
CA GLY A 21 -5.31 -10.09 -2.32
C GLY A 21 -4.02 -9.42 -1.87
N THR A 22 -3.12 -9.12 -2.80
CA THR A 22 -1.85 -8.48 -2.49
C THR A 22 -2.15 -7.19 -1.73
N ALA A 23 -2.12 -7.29 -0.40
CA ALA A 23 -1.93 -6.15 0.45
C ALA A 23 -0.51 -5.74 0.12
N LEU A 24 -0.38 -4.74 -0.75
CA LEU A 24 0.83 -3.93 -0.81
C LEU A 24 0.88 -3.20 0.54
N ALA A 25 1.23 -3.91 1.61
CA ALA A 25 1.83 -3.29 2.75
C ALA A 25 3.09 -2.61 2.20
N ALA A 26 3.19 -1.30 2.37
CA ALA A 26 4.45 -0.62 2.17
C ALA A 26 5.48 -1.39 3.03
N ASP A 27 6.47 -1.98 2.36
CA ASP A 27 7.55 -2.68 3.02
C ASP A 27 8.27 -1.64 3.90
N GLU A 28 8.06 -1.71 5.21
CA GLU A 28 8.73 -0.85 6.19
C GLU A 28 10.25 -1.06 6.19
N ASN A 29 10.72 -2.14 5.56
CA ASN A 29 12.13 -2.52 5.44
C ASN A 29 12.64 -2.42 4.00
N ALA A 30 11.89 -1.84 3.05
CA ALA A 30 12.50 -1.42 1.79
C ALA A 30 13.59 -0.42 2.17
N PRO A 31 14.88 -0.73 1.97
CA PRO A 31 15.92 0.20 2.31
C PRO A 31 15.73 1.40 1.39
N PHE A 32 15.13 2.47 1.93
CA PHE A 32 15.35 3.80 1.40
C PHE A 32 16.85 4.01 1.55
N VAL A 33 17.58 3.74 0.46
CA VAL A 33 19.03 3.95 0.40
C VAL A 33 19.20 5.45 0.50
N ARG A 34 19.32 5.96 1.73
CA ARG A 34 19.85 7.28 2.00
C ARG A 34 21.20 7.33 1.30
N GLY A 35 21.30 8.11 0.22
CA GLY A 35 22.57 8.75 -0.06
C GLY A 35 22.98 9.47 1.22
N LEU A 36 24.27 9.38 1.59
CA LEU A 36 24.79 9.92 2.85
C LEU A 36 24.48 11.42 3.05
N ASN A 37 24.06 12.11 1.99
CA ASN A 37 23.78 13.52 1.91
C ASN A 37 22.38 13.85 1.32
N ASP A 38 21.48 12.86 1.18
CA ASP A 38 20.12 13.12 0.68
C ASP A 38 19.27 13.83 1.74
N GLU A 39 18.51 14.84 1.32
CA GLU A 39 17.63 15.63 2.19
C GLU A 39 16.17 15.23 1.97
N PHE A 40 15.46 14.98 3.07
CA PHE A 40 14.07 14.53 3.05
C PHE A 40 13.20 15.48 3.85
N VAL A 41 12.18 16.04 3.21
CA VAL A 41 11.33 17.06 3.79
C VAL A 41 9.86 16.67 3.68
N THR A 42 9.13 16.91 4.77
CA THR A 42 7.68 16.73 4.85
C THR A 42 7.08 18.06 5.30
N GLY A 43 6.17 18.62 4.51
CA GLY A 43 5.61 19.95 4.74
C GLY A 43 6.37 21.06 4.00
N ASN A 44 6.41 22.26 4.57
CA ASN A 44 7.01 23.43 3.91
C ASN A 44 8.52 23.46 4.11
N TYR A 45 9.26 23.70 3.03
CA TYR A 45 10.71 23.78 2.99
C TYR A 45 11.16 24.98 2.18
N THR A 46 12.22 25.64 2.64
CA THR A 46 12.87 26.70 1.88
C THR A 46 14.37 26.47 1.94
N LEU A 47 14.99 26.21 0.79
CA LEU A 47 16.44 26.21 0.65
C LEU A 47 16.90 27.64 0.45
N GLN A 48 17.65 28.18 1.40
CA GLN A 48 18.03 29.58 1.41
C GLN A 48 19.09 29.89 0.36
N SER A 49 19.17 31.15 -0.04
CA SER A 49 20.22 31.65 -0.92
C SER A 49 21.62 31.31 -0.38
N GLY A 50 22.45 30.67 -1.20
CA GLY A 50 23.80 30.25 -0.84
C GLY A 50 23.89 28.88 -0.15
N ASP A 51 22.76 28.28 0.22
CA ASP A 51 22.73 26.91 0.73
C ASP A 51 22.79 25.90 -0.42
N THR A 52 23.46 24.78 -0.17
CA THR A 52 23.58 23.68 -1.14
C THR A 52 23.17 22.35 -0.51
N VAL A 53 22.23 21.67 -1.14
CA VAL A 53 21.90 20.27 -0.81
C VAL A 53 22.83 19.37 -1.62
N GLU A 54 23.74 18.70 -0.92
CA GLU A 54 24.72 17.80 -1.53
C GLU A 54 24.14 16.42 -1.89
N GLY A 55 23.03 16.34 -2.61
CA GLY A 55 22.41 15.06 -2.95
C GLY A 55 21.02 15.22 -3.52
N ASN A 56 20.19 14.20 -3.34
CA ASN A 56 18.80 14.24 -3.79
C ASN A 56 17.93 14.95 -2.75
N LEU A 57 17.00 15.79 -3.22
CA LEU A 57 15.99 16.43 -2.39
C LEU A 57 14.64 15.72 -2.58
N TRP A 58 14.08 15.22 -1.49
CA TRP A 58 12.80 14.53 -1.47
C TRP A 58 11.78 15.36 -0.72
N VAL A 59 10.70 15.75 -1.40
CA VAL A 59 9.62 16.57 -0.83
C VAL A 59 8.32 15.79 -0.90
N MET A 60 7.71 15.52 0.25
CA MET A 60 6.42 14.83 0.35
C MET A 60 5.33 15.74 0.92
N GLY A 61 4.30 16.03 0.11
CA GLY A 61 3.03 16.61 0.56
C GLY A 61 3.08 18.04 1.09
N GLY A 62 3.94 18.90 0.55
CA GLY A 62 4.10 20.30 1.01
C GLY A 62 4.69 21.24 -0.04
N ASN A 63 5.04 22.47 0.36
CA ASN A 63 5.62 23.46 -0.55
C ASN A 63 7.14 23.52 -0.35
N ALA A 64 7.91 23.36 -1.42
CA ALA A 64 9.35 23.56 -1.40
C ALA A 64 9.72 24.77 -2.25
N THR A 65 10.53 25.67 -1.72
CA THR A 65 11.06 26.83 -2.43
C THR A 65 12.59 26.76 -2.45
N LEU A 66 13.18 26.88 -3.63
CA LEU A 66 14.62 27.04 -3.81
C LEU A 66 14.88 28.50 -4.14
N GLU A 67 15.48 29.25 -3.21
CA GLU A 67 15.76 30.67 -3.41
C GLU A 67 16.90 30.90 -4.41
N ASN A 68 17.01 32.12 -4.93
CA ASN A 68 18.10 32.55 -5.80
C ASN A 68 19.48 32.18 -5.24
N GLY A 69 20.34 31.57 -6.05
CA GLY A 69 21.68 31.17 -5.63
C GLY A 69 21.73 29.98 -4.66
N SER A 70 20.59 29.32 -4.40
CA SER A 70 20.57 27.99 -3.81
C SER A 70 20.91 26.92 -4.86
N ARG A 71 21.43 25.77 -4.43
CA ARG A 71 21.82 24.68 -5.35
C ARG A 71 21.45 23.30 -4.82
N VAL A 72 20.91 22.46 -5.69
CA VAL A 72 20.74 21.01 -5.44
C VAL A 72 21.62 20.24 -6.42
N THR A 73 22.57 19.46 -5.90
CA THR A 73 23.54 18.74 -6.75
C THR A 73 23.00 17.42 -7.31
N GLY A 74 21.91 16.91 -6.74
CA GLY A 74 21.23 15.68 -7.18
C GLY A 74 19.86 15.94 -7.79
N ASN A 75 19.00 14.93 -7.71
CA ASN A 75 17.65 14.97 -8.27
C ASN A 75 16.66 15.52 -7.25
N ILE A 76 15.62 16.21 -7.73
CA ILE A 76 14.50 16.63 -6.89
C ILE A 76 13.31 15.71 -7.17
N THR A 77 12.77 15.10 -6.12
CA THR A 77 11.54 14.30 -6.20
C THR A 77 10.45 14.96 -5.36
N LEU A 78 9.42 15.48 -6.03
CA LEU A 78 8.22 16.02 -5.42
C LEU A 78 7.08 14.99 -5.52
N MET A 79 6.55 14.56 -4.38
CA MET A 79 5.36 13.72 -4.30
C MET A 79 4.23 14.50 -3.64
N GLY A 80 3.42 15.16 -4.46
CA GLY A 80 2.32 16.03 -4.04
C GLY A 80 2.78 17.34 -3.42
N GLY A 81 2.11 18.45 -3.78
CA GLY A 81 2.44 19.79 -3.28
C GLY A 81 2.91 20.74 -4.39
N ASN A 82 3.71 21.75 -4.03
CA ASN A 82 4.23 22.74 -4.97
C ASN A 82 5.75 22.86 -4.82
N LEU A 83 6.46 23.04 -5.93
CA LEU A 83 7.90 23.26 -5.97
C LEU A 83 8.16 24.54 -6.77
N GLU A 84 8.66 25.57 -6.09
CA GLU A 84 9.07 26.84 -6.68
C GLU A 84 10.61 26.87 -6.74
N ILE A 85 11.17 27.19 -7.90
CA ILE A 85 12.62 27.16 -8.13
C ILE A 85 13.07 28.48 -8.71
N ASP A 86 13.98 29.15 -8.02
CA ASP A 86 14.75 30.31 -8.49
C ASP A 86 16.28 30.04 -8.46
N GLY A 87 16.67 28.81 -8.12
CA GLY A 87 18.06 28.37 -7.96
C GLY A 87 18.50 27.33 -8.99
N GLU A 88 19.64 26.69 -8.73
CA GLU A 88 20.24 25.71 -9.63
C GLU A 88 19.94 24.26 -9.23
N VAL A 89 19.58 23.42 -10.21
CA VAL A 89 19.38 21.97 -10.04
C VAL A 89 20.23 21.23 -11.05
N ASP A 90 21.23 20.49 -10.57
CA ASP A 90 22.15 19.73 -11.44
C ASP A 90 21.51 18.47 -12.02
N GLY A 91 20.54 17.89 -11.32
CA GLY A 91 19.90 16.63 -11.68
C GLY A 91 18.53 16.80 -12.34
N ASN A 92 17.77 15.71 -12.31
CA ASN A 92 16.42 15.63 -12.85
C ASN A 92 15.38 16.07 -11.81
N ILE A 93 14.26 16.59 -12.28
CA ILE A 93 13.10 16.92 -11.45
C ILE A 93 11.97 15.95 -11.78
N ILE A 94 11.46 15.27 -10.75
CA ILE A 94 10.34 14.34 -10.88
C ILE A 94 9.24 14.82 -9.95
N ALA A 95 8.12 15.26 -10.54
CA ALA A 95 6.95 15.72 -9.80
C ALA A 95 5.74 14.81 -10.07
N THR A 96 5.21 14.20 -9.02
CA THR A 96 4.00 13.36 -9.09
C THR A 96 2.86 14.04 -8.32
N GLY A 97 1.79 14.44 -9.01
CA GLY A 97 0.60 15.03 -8.39
C GLY A 97 0.83 16.40 -7.75
N GLY A 98 1.81 17.17 -8.22
CA GLY A 98 2.16 18.49 -7.69
C GLY A 98 2.47 19.49 -8.81
N ASN A 99 2.59 20.77 -8.45
CA ASN A 99 2.91 21.85 -9.39
C ASN A 99 4.38 22.24 -9.29
N VAL A 100 5.01 22.52 -10.43
CA VAL A 100 6.39 23.01 -10.49
C VAL A 100 6.38 24.40 -11.13
N GLU A 101 6.98 25.37 -10.47
CA GLU A 101 7.12 26.75 -10.96
C GLU A 101 8.61 27.05 -11.08
N LEU A 102 9.05 27.36 -12.29
CA LEU A 102 10.43 27.76 -12.61
C LEU A 102 10.45 29.27 -12.81
N LEU A 103 11.09 29.98 -11.88
CA LEU A 103 11.27 31.42 -11.90
C LEU A 103 12.44 31.83 -12.81
N ASP A 104 12.58 33.13 -13.06
CA ASP A 104 13.55 33.69 -14.02
C ASP A 104 15.00 33.22 -13.85
N ASP A 105 15.48 32.97 -12.63
CA ASP A 105 16.87 32.53 -12.39
C ASP A 105 17.02 31.00 -12.25
N ALA A 106 15.95 30.22 -12.48
CA ALA A 106 16.00 28.77 -12.41
C ALA A 106 16.90 28.16 -13.50
N ASP A 107 17.88 27.33 -13.11
CA ASP A 107 18.71 26.54 -14.05
C ASP A 107 18.63 25.05 -13.70
N VAL A 108 17.85 24.30 -14.49
CA VAL A 108 17.69 22.85 -14.36
C VAL A 108 18.49 22.15 -15.45
N ARG A 109 19.58 21.47 -15.08
CA ARG A 109 20.48 20.83 -16.06
C ARG A 109 19.95 19.50 -16.60
N GLY A 110 19.08 18.83 -15.84
CA GLY A 110 18.48 17.54 -16.20
C GLY A 110 17.11 17.64 -16.87
N ASP A 111 16.43 16.49 -16.89
CA ASP A 111 15.07 16.33 -17.41
C ASP A 111 14.03 16.67 -16.35
N ILE A 112 12.86 17.16 -16.80
CA ILE A 112 11.71 17.40 -15.93
C ILE A 112 10.57 16.46 -16.33
N SER A 113 10.17 15.60 -15.41
CA SER A 113 9.03 14.70 -15.58
C SER A 113 7.93 15.03 -14.59
N LEU A 114 6.76 15.41 -15.11
CA LEU A 114 5.55 15.63 -14.34
C LEU A 114 4.53 14.54 -14.64
N VAL A 115 3.86 14.04 -13.60
CA VAL A 115 2.77 13.08 -13.71
C VAL A 115 1.57 13.61 -12.91
N GLY A 116 0.51 14.02 -13.62
CA GLY A 116 -0.74 14.46 -12.99
C GLY A 116 -0.63 15.80 -12.25
N GLY A 117 0.18 16.72 -12.76
CA GLY A 117 0.40 18.07 -12.22
C GLY A 117 0.57 19.11 -13.33
N SER A 118 0.98 20.32 -12.96
CA SER A 118 1.25 21.41 -13.92
C SER A 118 2.67 21.95 -13.74
N ILE A 119 3.22 22.49 -14.83
CA ILE A 119 4.48 23.22 -14.81
C ILE A 119 4.25 24.63 -15.36
N ASP A 120 4.75 25.62 -14.64
CA ASP A 120 4.87 27.00 -15.11
C ASP A 120 6.33 27.38 -15.22
N ARG A 121 6.69 28.14 -16.26
CA ARG A 121 8.08 28.46 -16.58
C ARG A 121 8.17 29.90 -17.08
N ASP A 122 8.92 30.70 -16.34
CA ASP A 122 9.25 32.07 -16.73
C ASP A 122 10.21 32.13 -17.93
N GLU A 123 10.25 33.27 -18.60
CA GLU A 123 11.06 33.45 -19.82
C GLU A 123 12.57 33.31 -19.55
N GLY A 124 13.03 33.66 -18.34
CA GLY A 124 14.43 33.52 -17.92
C GLY A 124 14.87 32.10 -17.56
N ALA A 125 13.93 31.25 -17.13
CA ALA A 125 14.23 29.90 -16.63
C ALA A 125 14.87 29.04 -17.72
N GLN A 126 15.91 28.28 -17.37
CA GLN A 126 16.64 27.39 -18.27
C GLN A 126 16.42 25.92 -17.89
N VAL A 127 16.14 25.10 -18.90
CA VAL A 127 16.03 23.64 -18.76
C VAL A 127 16.90 23.01 -19.83
N GLY A 128 17.93 22.28 -19.40
CA GLY A 128 18.91 21.63 -20.26
C GLY A 128 18.41 20.32 -20.89
N GLY A 129 17.44 19.65 -20.25
CA GLY A 129 16.82 18.42 -20.72
C GLY A 129 15.42 18.59 -21.29
N ASP A 130 14.69 17.47 -21.39
CA ASP A 130 13.32 17.42 -21.91
C ASP A 130 12.27 17.61 -20.79
N ILE A 131 11.18 18.30 -21.12
CA ILE A 131 10.01 18.44 -20.23
C ILE A 131 8.91 17.48 -20.68
N THR A 132 8.56 16.51 -19.84
CA THR A 132 7.52 15.50 -20.10
C THR A 132 6.39 15.63 -19.08
N THR A 133 5.21 16.10 -19.50
CA THR A 133 4.03 16.31 -18.62
C THR A 133 3.05 15.13 -18.60
N GLU A 134 3.15 14.21 -19.57
CA GLU A 134 2.32 13.02 -19.65
C GLU A 134 3.13 11.86 -20.24
N PRO A 135 3.79 11.03 -19.42
CA PRO A 135 4.47 9.84 -19.92
C PRO A 135 3.44 8.89 -20.56
N ARG A 136 3.38 8.86 -21.90
CA ARG A 136 2.61 7.86 -22.65
C ARG A 136 3.37 6.54 -22.64
N GLY A 137 3.31 5.81 -21.54
CA GLY A 137 3.94 4.50 -21.39
C GLY A 137 4.02 4.03 -19.94
N PRO A 138 4.43 2.77 -19.69
CA PRO A 138 4.79 2.35 -18.34
C PRO A 138 5.87 3.31 -17.81
N LEU A 139 5.67 3.89 -16.64
CA LEU A 139 6.57 4.88 -16.03
C LEU A 139 8.00 4.29 -15.98
N GLN A 140 8.86 4.72 -16.90
CA GLN A 140 10.26 4.38 -16.92
C GLN A 140 11.00 5.48 -16.17
N PHE A 141 11.14 5.31 -14.87
CA PHE A 141 12.08 6.09 -14.08
C PHE A 141 13.49 5.75 -14.60
N VAL A 142 14.18 6.71 -15.22
CA VAL A 142 15.59 6.55 -15.57
C VAL A 142 16.38 6.70 -14.28
N VAL A 143 16.70 5.56 -13.70
CA VAL A 143 17.41 5.47 -12.43
C VAL A 143 18.91 5.35 -12.71
N PRO A 144 19.76 6.21 -12.13
CA PRO A 144 21.21 6.12 -12.25
C PRO A 144 21.74 4.72 -11.84
N PRO A 145 22.84 4.23 -12.44
CA PRO A 145 23.38 2.91 -12.12
C PRO A 145 23.72 2.81 -10.63
N GLY A 146 23.06 1.88 -9.91
CA GLY A 146 23.31 1.61 -8.49
C GLY A 146 22.09 1.78 -7.58
N VAL A 147 21.00 2.39 -8.06
CA VAL A 147 19.76 2.51 -7.30
C VAL A 147 18.79 1.40 -7.73
N HIS A 148 18.55 0.43 -6.84
CA HIS A 148 17.50 -0.56 -7.03
C HIS A 148 16.16 0.09 -6.68
N THR A 149 15.43 0.58 -7.68
CA THR A 149 14.04 0.99 -7.45
C THR A 149 13.18 -0.25 -7.22
N PRO A 150 12.32 -0.25 -6.19
CA PRO A 150 11.32 -1.28 -6.03
C PRO A 150 10.45 -1.33 -7.28
N ASN A 151 10.25 -2.52 -7.83
CA ASN A 151 9.43 -2.72 -9.03
C ASN A 151 7.94 -2.54 -8.67
N PHE A 152 7.47 -1.29 -8.66
CA PHE A 152 6.05 -0.99 -8.53
C PHE A 152 5.37 -1.19 -9.88
N SER A 153 5.07 -2.46 -10.20
CA SER A 153 4.17 -2.80 -11.30
C SER A 153 2.73 -2.48 -10.90
N VAL A 154 2.40 -1.19 -10.90
CA VAL A 154 1.03 -0.73 -10.69
C VAL A 154 0.28 -0.93 -12.01
N ILE A 155 -0.27 -2.11 -12.23
CA ILE A 155 -1.32 -2.30 -13.25
C ILE A 155 -2.58 -1.63 -12.68
N VAL A 156 -2.62 -0.31 -12.80
CA VAL A 156 -3.75 0.56 -12.44
C VAL A 156 -4.73 0.56 -13.60
N ASN A 157 -5.77 -0.27 -13.49
CA ASN A 157 -7.07 0.20 -13.92
C ASN A 157 -7.83 0.58 -12.64
N PRO A 158 -7.83 1.88 -12.25
CA PRO A 158 -8.43 2.34 -11.00
C PRO A 158 -9.88 1.85 -10.84
N TRP A 159 -10.60 1.81 -11.96
CA TRP A 159 -11.96 1.29 -12.03
C TRP A 159 -12.05 -0.20 -11.68
N LEU A 160 -11.09 -1.03 -12.08
CA LEU A 160 -11.07 -2.46 -11.73
C LEU A 160 -10.72 -2.72 -10.25
N ARG A 161 -9.93 -1.84 -9.61
CA ARG A 161 -9.67 -1.95 -8.16
C ARG A 161 -10.91 -1.62 -7.34
N VAL A 162 -11.56 -0.53 -7.69
CA VAL A 162 -12.82 -0.11 -7.06
C VAL A 162 -13.89 -1.18 -7.31
N ALA A 163 -14.05 -1.64 -8.55
CA ALA A 163 -14.97 -2.73 -8.87
C ALA A 163 -14.62 -4.04 -8.14
N GLY A 164 -13.33 -4.38 -8.00
CA GLY A 164 -12.87 -5.56 -7.26
C GLY A 164 -13.19 -5.48 -5.77
N PHE A 165 -13.07 -4.30 -5.16
CA PHE A 165 -13.46 -4.07 -3.76
C PHE A 165 -14.96 -4.27 -3.56
N PHE A 166 -15.78 -3.67 -4.43
CA PHE A 166 -17.24 -3.83 -4.38
C PHE A 166 -17.68 -5.26 -4.66
N LEU A 167 -17.06 -5.91 -5.66
CA LEU A 167 -17.33 -7.31 -5.99
C LEU A 167 -16.98 -8.23 -4.82
N ARG A 168 -15.81 -8.05 -4.17
CA ARG A 168 -15.42 -8.86 -3.01
C ARG A 168 -16.36 -8.67 -1.83
N SER A 169 -16.79 -7.43 -1.57
CA SER A 169 -17.77 -7.13 -0.51
C SER A 169 -19.13 -7.76 -0.80
N PHE A 170 -19.58 -7.71 -2.06
CA PHE A 170 -20.80 -8.37 -2.53
C PHE A 170 -20.72 -9.89 -2.40
N LEU A 171 -19.57 -10.48 -2.76
CA LEU A 171 -19.33 -11.92 -2.60
C LEU A 171 -19.32 -12.36 -1.13
N MET A 172 -18.74 -11.56 -0.24
CA MET A 172 -18.78 -11.82 1.21
C MET A 172 -20.21 -11.75 1.77
N ALA A 173 -21.00 -10.76 1.36
CA ALA A 173 -22.40 -10.66 1.74
C ALA A 173 -23.23 -11.84 1.22
N ALA A 174 -23.02 -12.25 -0.04
CA ALA A 174 -23.66 -13.42 -0.62
C ALA A 174 -23.28 -14.71 0.13
N LEU A 175 -22.03 -14.84 0.56
CA LEU A 175 -21.55 -15.95 1.37
C LEU A 175 -22.22 -15.96 2.76
N ALA A 176 -22.33 -14.81 3.42
CA ALA A 176 -23.01 -14.68 4.70
C ALA A 176 -24.48 -15.13 4.61
N ILE A 177 -25.18 -14.71 3.57
CA ILE A 177 -26.57 -15.12 3.30
C ILE A 177 -26.65 -16.64 3.07
N LEU A 178 -25.74 -17.22 2.26
CA LEU A 178 -25.68 -18.66 2.03
C LEU A 178 -25.48 -19.44 3.33
N VAL A 179 -24.60 -18.98 4.20
CA VAL A 179 -24.32 -19.60 5.51
C VAL A 179 -25.56 -19.56 6.41
N VAL A 180 -26.20 -18.40 6.54
CA VAL A 180 -27.44 -18.23 7.31
C VAL A 180 -28.55 -19.13 6.76
N MET A 181 -28.65 -19.27 5.43
CA MET A 181 -29.66 -20.10 4.79
C MET A 181 -29.43 -21.60 5.04
N PHE A 182 -28.17 -22.05 5.10
CA PHE A 182 -27.84 -23.46 5.35
C PHE A 182 -27.89 -23.87 6.82
N TRP A 183 -27.52 -22.97 7.74
CA TRP A 183 -27.48 -23.25 9.19
C TRP A 183 -28.11 -22.14 10.03
N PRO A 184 -29.42 -21.84 9.83
CA PRO A 184 -30.08 -20.68 10.44
C PRO A 184 -30.11 -20.73 11.98
N ARG A 185 -30.24 -21.94 12.56
CA ARG A 185 -30.30 -22.11 14.02
C ARG A 185 -28.95 -21.87 14.70
N GLN A 186 -27.85 -22.17 14.01
CA GLN A 186 -26.50 -22.13 14.53
C GLN A 186 -26.00 -20.69 14.50
N THR A 187 -26.18 -20.01 13.36
CA THR A 187 -25.85 -18.58 13.24
C THR A 187 -26.68 -17.73 14.20
N GLY A 188 -27.99 -18.02 14.35
CA GLY A 188 -28.85 -17.32 15.30
C GLY A 188 -28.43 -17.51 16.77
N ARG A 189 -27.88 -18.67 17.15
CA ARG A 189 -27.36 -18.91 18.50
C ARG A 189 -26.09 -18.11 18.78
N VAL A 190 -25.18 -18.05 17.81
CA VAL A 190 -23.95 -17.26 17.92
C VAL A 190 -24.29 -15.78 18.04
N ALA A 191 -25.10 -15.24 17.13
CA ALA A 191 -25.53 -13.84 17.15
C ALA A 191 -26.21 -13.46 18.48
N LYS A 192 -27.13 -14.32 18.98
CA LYS A 192 -27.80 -14.08 20.26
C LYS A 192 -26.81 -14.05 21.43
N THR A 193 -25.82 -14.96 21.44
CA THR A 193 -24.82 -15.06 22.53
C THR A 193 -23.85 -13.88 22.53
N VAL A 194 -23.44 -13.42 21.34
CA VAL A 194 -22.59 -12.23 21.18
C VAL A 194 -23.29 -10.98 21.71
N VAL A 195 -24.59 -10.82 21.40
CA VAL A 195 -25.38 -9.66 21.85
C VAL A 195 -25.76 -9.75 23.33
N SER A 196 -26.13 -10.94 23.83
CA SER A 196 -26.61 -11.08 25.21
C SER A 196 -25.49 -11.08 26.25
N THR A 197 -24.30 -11.54 25.88
CA THR A 197 -23.18 -11.77 26.80
C THR A 197 -21.83 -11.42 26.16
N PRO A 198 -21.59 -10.15 25.79
CA PRO A 198 -20.43 -9.76 24.98
C PRO A 198 -19.10 -10.00 25.70
N VAL A 199 -19.01 -9.72 27.01
CA VAL A 199 -17.77 -9.87 27.79
C VAL A 199 -17.37 -11.34 27.92
N VAL A 200 -18.35 -12.22 28.17
CA VAL A 200 -18.11 -13.67 28.31
C VAL A 200 -17.78 -14.28 26.96
N ALA A 201 -18.51 -13.91 25.89
CA ALA A 201 -18.24 -14.40 24.54
C ALA A 201 -16.86 -13.95 24.02
N GLY A 202 -16.52 -12.68 24.21
CA GLY A 202 -15.20 -12.14 23.85
C GLY A 202 -14.07 -12.75 24.66
N GLY A 203 -14.26 -12.91 25.98
CA GLY A 203 -13.28 -13.54 26.87
C GLY A 203 -13.03 -15.01 26.51
N LEU A 204 -14.09 -15.77 26.22
CA LEU A 204 -13.97 -17.17 25.81
C LEU A 204 -13.31 -17.30 24.42
N GLY A 205 -13.61 -16.36 23.51
CA GLY A 205 -12.97 -16.27 22.19
C GLY A 205 -11.46 -16.01 22.30
N LEU A 206 -11.06 -15.00 23.07
CA LEU A 206 -9.65 -14.68 23.33
C LEU A 206 -8.91 -15.83 24.00
N LEU A 207 -9.53 -16.48 25.00
CA LEU A 207 -8.97 -17.65 25.66
C LEU A 207 -8.78 -18.81 24.67
N THR A 208 -9.71 -19.00 23.73
CA THR A 208 -9.58 -20.01 22.67
C THR A 208 -8.41 -19.67 21.74
N ILE A 209 -8.22 -18.40 21.34
CA ILE A 209 -7.09 -17.99 20.49
C ILE A 209 -5.74 -18.27 21.18
N ALA A 210 -5.64 -18.05 22.49
CA ALA A 210 -4.40 -18.30 23.24
C ALA A 210 -4.17 -19.79 23.56
N VAL A 211 -5.22 -20.52 23.96
CA VAL A 211 -5.11 -21.90 24.44
C VAL A 211 -5.13 -22.90 23.29
N ALA A 212 -5.86 -22.65 22.21
CA ALA A 212 -6.00 -23.61 21.10
C ALA A 212 -4.66 -23.95 20.42
N PRO A 213 -3.73 -23.00 20.13
CA PRO A 213 -2.41 -23.33 19.59
C PRO A 213 -1.59 -24.21 20.54
N ALA A 214 -1.63 -23.93 21.85
CA ALA A 214 -0.92 -24.71 22.85
C ALA A 214 -1.46 -26.14 22.94
N VAL A 215 -2.78 -26.31 22.90
CA VAL A 215 -3.43 -27.64 22.85
C VAL A 215 -3.12 -28.35 21.54
N MET A 216 -3.21 -27.65 20.40
CA MET A 216 -2.90 -28.22 19.08
C MET A 216 -1.45 -28.72 19.02
N LEU A 217 -0.50 -27.97 19.60
CA LEU A 217 0.90 -28.35 19.70
C LEU A 217 1.11 -29.54 20.65
N ALA A 218 0.46 -29.55 21.82
CA ALA A 218 0.53 -30.67 22.75
C ALA A 218 0.00 -31.98 22.13
N LEU A 219 -1.09 -31.90 21.36
CA LEU A 219 -1.66 -33.05 20.64
C LEU A 219 -0.78 -33.48 19.45
N ALA A 220 -0.08 -32.55 18.80
CA ALA A 220 0.85 -32.88 17.73
C ALA A 220 2.12 -33.59 18.24
N ILE A 221 2.60 -33.25 19.45
CA ILE A 221 3.75 -33.89 20.09
C ILE A 221 3.44 -35.34 20.46
N THR A 222 2.19 -35.63 20.86
CA THR A 222 1.72 -37.00 21.00
C THR A 222 1.51 -37.59 19.61
N ILE A 223 2.56 -38.12 18.97
CA ILE A 223 2.62 -38.62 17.58
C ILE A 223 1.38 -39.43 17.11
N ILE A 224 0.67 -40.10 18.03
CA ILE A 224 -0.57 -40.85 17.81
C ILE A 224 -1.77 -39.94 17.43
N LEU A 225 -1.78 -38.68 17.87
CA LEU A 225 -2.88 -37.72 17.72
C LEU A 225 -2.68 -36.68 16.61
N ILE A 226 -1.65 -36.81 15.77
CA ILE A 226 -1.46 -35.96 14.57
C ILE A 226 -2.72 -35.93 13.67
N PRO A 227 -3.44 -37.04 13.42
CA PRO A 227 -4.68 -36.99 12.65
C PRO A 227 -5.76 -36.14 13.32
N VAL A 228 -5.81 -36.15 14.66
CA VAL A 228 -6.80 -35.42 15.47
C VAL A 228 -6.45 -33.93 15.51
N SER A 229 -5.18 -33.57 15.64
CA SER A 229 -4.75 -32.15 15.64
C SER A 229 -5.04 -31.47 14.30
N LEU A 230 -4.90 -32.19 13.18
CA LEU A 230 -5.20 -31.68 11.84
C LEU A 230 -6.70 -31.42 11.65
N VAL A 231 -7.57 -32.30 12.17
CA VAL A 231 -9.02 -32.10 12.18
C VAL A 231 -9.41 -30.91 13.05
N ILE A 232 -8.80 -30.77 14.24
CA ILE A 232 -9.04 -29.63 15.14
C ILE A 232 -8.62 -28.32 14.47
N GLY A 233 -7.44 -28.29 13.83
CA GLY A 233 -6.98 -27.11 13.09
C GLY A 233 -7.93 -26.71 11.96
N PHE A 234 -8.46 -27.70 11.23
CA PHE A 234 -9.45 -27.45 10.18
C PHE A 234 -10.78 -26.89 10.75
N VAL A 235 -11.24 -27.43 11.87
CA VAL A 235 -12.45 -26.91 12.56
C VAL A 235 -12.22 -25.50 13.08
N LEU A 236 -11.06 -25.20 13.66
CA LEU A 236 -10.71 -23.86 14.13
C LEU A 236 -10.68 -22.84 12.98
N LEU A 237 -10.13 -23.23 11.83
CA LEU A 237 -10.13 -22.39 10.64
C LEU A 237 -11.57 -22.06 10.19
N ILE A 238 -12.46 -23.05 10.17
CA ILE A 238 -13.89 -22.83 9.88
C ILE A 238 -14.52 -21.92 10.93
N MET A 239 -14.24 -22.12 12.22
CA MET A 239 -14.77 -21.31 13.31
C MET A 239 -14.33 -19.85 13.24
N VAL A 240 -13.05 -19.58 12.95
CA VAL A 240 -12.53 -18.22 12.77
C VAL A 240 -13.22 -17.54 11.62
N ILE A 241 -13.41 -18.23 10.50
CA ILE A 241 -14.09 -17.65 9.33
C ILE A 241 -15.58 -17.41 9.62
N PHE A 242 -16.24 -18.33 10.30
CA PHE A 242 -17.62 -18.12 10.77
C PHE A 242 -17.74 -16.94 11.72
N GLY A 243 -16.77 -16.76 12.63
CA GLY A 243 -16.70 -15.64 13.55
C GLY A 243 -16.44 -14.30 12.86
N TRP A 244 -15.80 -14.31 11.68
CA TRP A 244 -15.58 -13.10 10.88
C TRP A 244 -16.80 -12.68 10.05
N ILE A 245 -17.72 -13.62 9.81
CA ILE A 245 -18.95 -13.41 9.03
C ILE A 245 -20.15 -13.04 9.94
N ALA A 246 -20.15 -13.50 11.19
CA ALA A 246 -21.24 -13.30 12.18
C ALA A 246 -21.09 -11.99 12.96
#